data_AF-A0A652K8M1-F1
#
_entry.id   AF-A0A652K8M1-F1
#
_cell.length_a   1.000
_cell.length_b   1.000
_cell.length_c   1.000
_cell.angle_alpha   90.00
_cell.angle_beta   90.00
_cell.angle_gamma   90.00
#
_symmetry.space_group_name_H-M   'P 1'
#
loop_
_entity.id
_entity.type
_entity.pdbx_description
1 polymer ?
#
loop_
_entity_poly.entity_id
_entity_poly.type
_entity_poly.pdbx_seq_one_letter_code
_entity_poly.pdbx_strand_id
1 'polypeptide(L)'
;MNTTTLAINLVDALRDEGQRVATATPAIRGGDWQTAVVTAVATDGTLTAAGISGIRRVQNFTDPLVGDTIVISQGSSGSWIAEGRLASSTGEWTALPFAAGFSATPTYQVPQYRVVGQTVHMRGGFTKSSTLVSGDVFTTLPVGARPLADHDMVIAGSHGTAGAGIGAFRGILRANGNFEYRGPSVSTIVSIPPTIFWLT
;
A
#
# COMPACT_ATOMS: atom_id res chain seq x y z
N MET A 1 -51.75 40.10 20.01
CA MET A 1 -51.01 38.91 19.53
C MET A 1 -52.02 37.76 19.49
N ASN A 2 -52.24 37.16 18.33
CA ASN A 2 -53.20 36.06 18.17
C ASN A 2 -52.61 34.80 18.81
N THR A 3 -53.35 34.15 19.71
CA THR A 3 -52.95 32.91 20.41
C THR A 3 -52.55 31.80 19.43
N THR A 4 -53.17 31.76 18.25
CA THR A 4 -52.82 30.81 17.18
C THR A 4 -51.40 31.02 16.64
N THR A 5 -50.95 32.28 16.53
CA THR A 5 -49.60 32.60 16.04
C THR A 5 -48.52 32.25 17.06
N LEU A 6 -48.78 32.45 18.35
CA LEU A 6 -47.86 32.06 19.42
C LEU A 6 -47.67 30.54 19.46
N ALA A 7 -48.74 29.77 19.28
CA ALA A 7 -48.70 28.31 19.26
C ALA A 7 -47.87 27.77 18.09
N ILE A 8 -48.03 28.33 16.88
CA ILE A 8 -47.24 27.94 15.70
C ILE A 8 -45.76 28.23 15.92
N ASN A 9 -45.42 29.44 16.38
CA ASN A 9 -44.02 29.82 16.63
C ASN A 9 -43.34 28.94 17.68
N LEU A 10 -44.06 28.50 18.71
CA LEU A 10 -43.52 27.58 19.73
C LEU A 10 -43.28 26.19 19.14
N VAL A 11 -44.22 25.65 18.35
CA VAL A 11 -44.06 24.35 17.70
C VAL A 11 -42.87 24.36 16.74
N ASP A 12 -42.72 25.43 15.96
CA ASP A 12 -41.59 25.59 15.05
C ASP A 12 -40.26 25.70 15.82
N ALA A 13 -40.21 26.51 16.88
CA ALA A 13 -39.02 26.62 17.72
C ALA A 13 -38.62 25.29 18.39
N LEU A 14 -39.60 24.50 18.86
CA LEU A 14 -39.34 23.17 19.44
C LEU A 14 -38.87 22.17 18.38
N ARG A 15 -39.40 22.24 17.16
CA ARG A 15 -38.96 21.40 16.05
C ARG A 15 -37.53 21.74 15.64
N ASP A 16 -37.22 23.02 15.51
CA ASP A 16 -35.88 23.50 15.14
C ASP A 16 -34.86 23.13 16.21
N GLU A 17 -35.18 23.32 17.49
CA GLU A 17 -34.32 22.94 18.60
C GLU A 17 -34.14 21.41 18.68
N GLY A 18 -35.21 20.65 18.49
CA GLY A 18 -35.15 19.19 18.42
C GLY A 18 -34.24 18.70 17.29
N GLN A 19 -34.33 19.31 16.11
CA GLN A 19 -33.46 18.99 14.97
C GLN A 19 -32.00 19.41 15.23
N ARG A 20 -31.77 20.58 15.83
CA ARG A 20 -30.44 21.07 16.21
C ARG A 20 -29.78 20.15 17.23
N VAL A 21 -30.50 19.75 18.28
CA VAL A 21 -30.00 18.85 19.32
C VAL A 21 -29.75 17.45 18.75
N ALA A 22 -30.68 16.91 17.94
CA ALA A 22 -30.53 15.60 17.33
C ALA A 22 -29.33 15.53 16.37
N THR A 23 -29.10 16.60 15.59
CA THR A 23 -27.93 16.67 14.72
C THR A 23 -26.63 16.87 15.49
N ALA A 24 -26.62 17.64 16.59
CA ALA A 24 -25.41 17.88 17.37
C ALA A 24 -25.06 16.75 18.36
N THR A 25 -25.99 15.81 18.64
CA THR A 25 -25.81 14.77 19.65
C THR A 25 -25.55 13.40 19.00
N PRO A 26 -24.32 12.85 19.07
CA PRO A 26 -23.99 11.56 18.45
C PRO A 26 -24.90 10.40 18.89
N ALA A 27 -25.29 10.38 20.17
CA ALA A 27 -26.20 9.34 20.70
C ALA A 27 -27.60 9.36 20.05
N ILE A 28 -28.04 10.50 19.49
CA ILE A 28 -29.33 10.65 18.80
C ILE A 28 -29.20 10.36 17.30
N ARG A 29 -28.11 10.80 16.67
CA ARG A 29 -27.86 10.60 15.23
C ARG A 29 -27.62 9.13 14.87
N GLY A 30 -27.22 8.30 15.84
CA GLY A 30 -26.73 6.94 15.60
C GLY A 30 -25.23 6.95 15.33
N GLY A 31 -24.69 5.80 14.89
CA GLY A 31 -23.27 5.75 14.55
C GLY A 31 -22.95 6.61 13.33
N ASP A 32 -21.88 7.40 13.41
CA ASP A 32 -21.38 8.21 12.31
C ASP A 32 -20.16 7.53 11.70
N TRP A 33 -20.08 7.46 10.37
CA TRP A 33 -18.90 6.94 9.68
C TRP A 33 -18.30 8.06 8.83
N GLN A 34 -16.98 8.16 8.83
CA GLN A 34 -16.27 9.13 8.01
C GLN A 34 -14.95 8.56 7.53
N THR A 35 -14.44 9.13 6.44
CA THR A 35 -13.07 8.88 5.99
C THR A 35 -12.10 9.80 6.72
N ALA A 36 -10.93 9.26 7.09
CA ALA A 36 -9.91 10.03 7.78
C ALA A 36 -8.50 9.57 7.38
N VAL A 37 -7.52 10.46 7.49
CA VAL A 37 -6.11 10.13 7.29
C VAL A 37 -5.47 9.82 8.65
N VAL A 38 -4.76 8.70 8.74
CA VAL A 38 -4.00 8.32 9.93
C VAL A 38 -2.84 9.31 10.12
N THR A 39 -2.78 9.94 11.29
CA THR A 39 -1.71 10.89 11.65
C THR A 39 -0.76 10.35 12.71
N ALA A 40 -1.17 9.34 13.47
CA ALA A 40 -0.30 8.61 14.39
C ALA A 40 -0.78 7.18 14.60
N VAL A 41 0.15 6.25 14.84
CA VAL A 41 -0.13 4.84 15.16
C VAL A 41 0.50 4.52 16.52
N ALA A 42 -0.31 4.04 17.46
CA ALA A 42 0.17 3.64 18.78
C ALA A 42 0.47 2.13 18.83
N THR A 43 1.32 1.74 19.77
CA THR A 43 1.71 0.33 19.99
C THR A 43 0.64 -0.49 20.74
N ASP A 44 -0.39 0.16 21.28
CA ASP A 44 -1.47 -0.44 22.08
C ASP A 44 -2.67 -0.90 21.23
N GLY A 45 -2.54 -0.83 19.91
CA GLY A 45 -3.62 -1.16 18.98
C GLY A 45 -4.61 -0.05 18.68
N THR A 46 -4.30 1.19 19.05
CA THR A 46 -5.04 2.39 18.64
C THR A 46 -4.29 3.22 17.60
N LEU A 47 -5.00 4.16 16.97
CA LEU A 47 -4.43 5.17 16.08
C LEU A 47 -5.09 6.53 16.31
N THR A 48 -4.51 7.57 15.71
CA THR A 48 -5.08 8.92 15.65
C THR A 48 -5.42 9.27 14.20
N ALA A 49 -6.61 9.81 13.97
CA ALA A 49 -7.07 10.29 12.66
C ALA A 49 -8.15 11.38 12.85
N ALA A 50 -8.26 12.32 11.91
CA ALA A 50 -9.22 13.45 11.99
C ALA A 50 -9.20 14.23 13.33
N GLY A 51 -8.03 14.32 13.98
CA GLY A 51 -7.88 14.96 15.29
C GLY A 51 -8.39 14.13 16.48
N ILE A 52 -8.91 12.92 16.26
CA ILE A 52 -9.40 12.00 17.27
C ILE A 52 -8.28 11.02 17.62
N SER A 53 -7.95 10.91 18.91
CA SER A 53 -6.97 9.94 19.42
C SER A 53 -7.65 8.72 20.03
N GLY A 54 -6.91 7.61 20.16
CA GLY A 54 -7.41 6.40 20.81
C GLY A 54 -8.41 5.59 19.98
N ILE A 55 -8.46 5.79 18.66
CA ILE A 55 -9.34 5.03 17.77
C ILE A 55 -8.90 3.57 17.74
N ARG A 56 -9.78 2.64 18.15
CA ARG A 56 -9.46 1.21 18.23
C ARG A 56 -9.45 0.58 16.83
N ARG A 57 -8.40 -0.15 16.49
CA ARG A 57 -8.35 -0.90 15.23
C ARG A 57 -9.15 -2.20 15.35
N VAL A 58 -9.85 -2.58 14.29
CA VAL A 58 -10.34 -3.95 14.13
C VAL A 58 -9.17 -4.93 13.94
N GLN A 59 -9.37 -6.20 14.27
CA GLN A 59 -8.31 -7.20 14.26
C GLN A 59 -7.66 -7.40 12.89
N ASN A 60 -8.41 -7.24 11.80
CA ASN A 60 -7.91 -7.36 10.42
C ASN A 60 -7.17 -6.11 9.92
N PHE A 61 -7.15 -5.00 10.69
CA PHE A 61 -6.36 -3.81 10.37
C PHE A 61 -5.06 -3.80 11.19
N THR A 62 -4.19 -4.76 10.90
CA THR A 62 -3.01 -5.07 11.73
C THR A 62 -1.87 -4.07 11.57
N ASP A 63 -1.77 -3.41 10.43
CA ASP A 63 -0.59 -2.68 9.94
C ASP A 63 -0.91 -1.25 9.44
N PRO A 64 -1.62 -0.41 10.20
CA PRO A 64 -1.82 0.99 9.84
C PRO A 64 -0.49 1.71 9.74
N LEU A 65 -0.42 2.65 8.81
CA LEU A 65 0.69 3.56 8.62
C LEU A 65 0.17 4.99 8.64
N VAL A 66 1.03 5.92 9.05
CA VAL A 66 0.74 7.36 8.90
C VAL A 66 0.59 7.67 7.41
N GLY A 67 -0.48 8.39 7.06
CA GLY A 67 -0.86 8.69 5.68
C GLY A 67 -1.92 7.76 5.09
N ASP A 68 -2.28 6.67 5.76
CA ASP A 68 -3.37 5.81 5.32
C ASP A 68 -4.72 6.55 5.36
N THR A 69 -5.49 6.46 4.27
CA THR A 69 -6.91 6.82 4.28
C THR A 69 -7.70 5.63 4.80
N ILE A 70 -8.46 5.83 5.86
CA ILE A 70 -9.22 4.77 6.55
C ILE A 70 -10.70 5.17 6.69
N VAL A 71 -11.56 4.19 6.97
CA VAL A 71 -12.90 4.43 7.49
C VAL A 71 -12.86 4.36 9.01
N ILE A 72 -13.40 5.40 9.66
CA ILE A 72 -13.62 5.42 11.10
C ILE A 72 -15.12 5.53 11.38
N SER A 73 -15.57 4.79 12.38
CA SER A 73 -16.97 4.73 12.78
C SER A 73 -17.09 5.02 14.28
N GLN A 74 -17.96 5.95 14.63
CA GLN A 74 -18.29 6.28 16.01
C GLN A 74 -19.50 5.48 16.46
N GLY A 75 -19.40 4.78 17.59
CA GLY A 75 -20.56 4.21 18.27
C GLY A 75 -21.35 5.28 19.02
N SER A 76 -22.61 5.00 19.35
CA SER A 76 -23.46 5.91 20.14
C SER A 76 -22.91 6.22 21.53
N SER A 77 -22.01 5.37 22.07
CA SER A 77 -21.26 5.60 23.31
C SER A 77 -20.10 6.59 23.15
N GLY A 78 -19.85 7.11 21.94
CA GLY A 78 -18.73 7.98 21.62
C GLY A 78 -17.42 7.26 21.29
N SER A 79 -17.37 5.94 21.44
CA SER A 79 -16.20 5.12 21.11
C SER A 79 -15.93 5.09 19.60
N TRP A 80 -14.67 5.14 19.20
CA TRP A 80 -14.27 5.11 17.80
C TRP A 80 -13.58 3.80 17.42
N ILE A 81 -13.96 3.27 16.26
CA ILE A 81 -13.34 2.10 15.64
C ILE A 81 -12.81 2.49 14.26
N ALA A 82 -11.62 2.01 13.90
CA ALA A 82 -11.08 2.08 12.55
C ALA A 82 -11.31 0.73 11.86
N GLU A 83 -12.07 0.74 10.76
CA GLU A 83 -12.49 -0.48 10.04
C GLU A 83 -11.42 -1.03 9.10
N GLY A 84 -10.54 -0.16 8.58
CA GLY A 84 -9.46 -0.57 7.70
C GLY A 84 -9.03 0.52 6.73
N ARG A 85 -7.93 0.24 6.02
CA ARG A 85 -7.38 1.07 4.95
C ARG A 85 -8.28 0.99 3.71
N LEU A 86 -8.65 2.14 3.16
CA LEU A 86 -9.25 2.24 1.84
C LEU A 86 -8.18 2.02 0.76
N ALA A 87 -8.53 1.30 -0.29
CA ALA A 87 -7.64 1.09 -1.41
C ALA A 87 -7.25 2.43 -2.05
N SER A 88 -5.95 2.71 -2.16
CA SER A 88 -5.41 3.88 -2.88
C SER A 88 -5.20 3.61 -4.37
N SER A 89 -5.23 2.34 -4.77
CA SER A 89 -5.19 1.89 -6.16
C SER A 89 -5.78 0.48 -6.26
N THR A 90 -6.05 0.04 -7.49
CA THR A 90 -6.40 -1.36 -7.79
C THR A 90 -5.18 -2.29 -7.78
N GLY A 91 -3.98 -1.79 -7.45
CA GLY A 91 -2.73 -2.56 -7.53
C GLY A 91 -2.33 -2.84 -8.97
N GLU A 92 -2.40 -1.83 -9.84
CA GLU A 92 -2.04 -1.97 -11.24
C GLU A 92 -0.56 -2.30 -11.42
N TRP A 93 -0.28 -3.11 -12.43
CA TRP A 93 1.09 -3.42 -12.78
C TRP A 93 1.76 -2.23 -13.48
N THR A 94 2.90 -1.81 -12.93
CA THR A 94 3.75 -0.75 -13.46
C THR A 94 5.04 -1.36 -14.02
N ALA A 95 5.50 -0.88 -15.18
CA ALA A 95 6.75 -1.35 -15.77
C ALA A 95 7.95 -1.05 -14.84
N LEU A 96 8.91 -1.98 -14.77
CA LEU A 96 10.16 -1.75 -14.06
C LEU A 96 11.07 -0.82 -14.87
N PRO A 97 11.68 0.22 -14.26
CA PRO A 97 12.64 1.08 -14.94
C PRO A 97 13.96 0.33 -15.12
N PHE A 98 14.43 0.18 -16.36
CA PHE A 98 15.69 -0.53 -16.61
C PHE A 98 16.90 0.37 -16.38
N ALA A 99 17.96 -0.22 -15.82
CA ALA A 99 19.29 0.38 -15.85
C ALA A 99 19.87 0.34 -17.28
N ALA A 100 20.90 1.15 -17.52
CA ALA A 100 21.56 1.19 -18.82
C ALA A 100 22.08 -0.20 -19.26
N GLY A 101 21.83 -0.55 -20.51
CA GLY A 101 22.20 -1.85 -21.07
C GLY A 101 21.23 -2.99 -20.76
N PHE A 102 20.16 -2.75 -20.00
CA PHE A 102 19.09 -3.71 -19.76
C PHE A 102 17.83 -3.38 -20.58
N SER A 103 17.12 -4.41 -21.02
CA SER A 103 15.82 -4.30 -21.67
C SER A 103 14.95 -5.52 -21.38
N ALA A 104 13.66 -5.44 -21.68
CA ALA A 104 12.77 -6.60 -21.58
C ALA A 104 13.19 -7.68 -22.57
N THR A 105 13.22 -8.94 -22.12
CA THR A 105 13.49 -10.07 -23.00
C THR A 105 12.24 -10.35 -23.84
N PRO A 106 12.35 -10.39 -25.19
CA PRO A 106 11.24 -10.82 -26.04
C PRO A 106 10.74 -12.21 -25.62
N THR A 107 9.44 -12.48 -25.84
CA THR A 107 8.74 -13.75 -25.49
C THR A 107 8.53 -14.06 -24.01
N TYR A 108 9.13 -13.30 -23.09
CA TYR A 108 8.85 -13.38 -21.65
C TYR A 108 7.81 -12.35 -21.21
N GLN A 109 7.26 -12.55 -20.00
CA GLN A 109 6.47 -11.52 -19.34
C GLN A 109 7.30 -10.24 -19.18
N VAL A 110 6.71 -9.09 -19.52
CA VAL A 110 7.38 -7.79 -19.37
C VAL A 110 7.73 -7.56 -17.89
N PRO A 111 8.97 -7.13 -17.57
CA PRO A 111 9.37 -6.77 -16.20
C PRO A 111 8.50 -5.67 -15.63
N GLN A 112 7.82 -5.97 -14.53
CA GLN A 112 6.83 -5.11 -13.91
C GLN A 112 6.70 -5.40 -12.42
N TYR A 113 6.21 -4.41 -11.69
CA TYR A 113 5.90 -4.51 -10.27
C TYR A 113 4.52 -3.94 -9.97
N ARG A 114 3.95 -4.29 -8.82
CA ARG A 114 2.76 -3.63 -8.27
C ARG A 114 2.83 -3.60 -6.75
N VAL A 115 2.21 -2.60 -6.16
CA VAL A 115 2.03 -2.49 -4.70
C VAL A 115 0.60 -2.89 -4.37
N VAL A 116 0.43 -3.87 -3.49
CA VAL A 116 -0.87 -4.35 -3.01
C VAL A 116 -0.82 -4.39 -1.48
N GLY A 117 -1.51 -3.44 -0.84
CA GLY A 117 -1.37 -3.24 0.60
C GLY A 117 0.08 -2.94 0.97
N GLN A 118 0.66 -3.74 1.87
CA GLN A 118 2.07 -3.65 2.27
C GLN A 118 3.00 -4.62 1.52
N THR A 119 2.53 -5.23 0.43
CA THR A 119 3.34 -6.15 -0.35
C THR A 119 3.66 -5.58 -1.72
N VAL A 120 4.87 -5.86 -2.20
CA VAL A 120 5.28 -5.58 -3.56
C VAL A 120 5.39 -6.89 -4.29
N HIS A 121 4.65 -7.02 -5.40
CA HIS A 121 4.77 -8.15 -6.31
C HIS A 121 5.66 -7.75 -7.47
N MET A 122 6.57 -8.62 -7.89
CA MET A 122 7.45 -8.41 -9.03
C MET A 122 7.44 -9.65 -9.94
N ARG A 123 7.66 -9.44 -11.24
CA ARG A 123 7.78 -10.52 -12.23
C ARG A 123 8.45 -10.03 -13.50
N GLY A 124 8.91 -10.96 -14.33
CA GLY A 124 9.21 -10.74 -15.75
C GLY A 124 10.65 -11.07 -16.13
N GLY A 125 10.95 -11.03 -17.43
CA GLY A 125 12.27 -11.36 -17.98
C GLY A 125 12.99 -10.15 -18.58
N PHE A 126 14.27 -10.01 -18.28
CA PHE A 126 15.14 -8.97 -18.83
C PHE A 126 16.41 -9.55 -19.44
N THR A 127 16.97 -8.82 -20.40
CA THR A 127 18.22 -9.17 -21.07
C THR A 127 19.20 -8.01 -20.91
N LYS A 128 20.49 -8.32 -20.78
CA LYS A 128 21.58 -7.35 -20.79
C LYS A 128 22.25 -7.34 -22.18
N SER A 129 22.68 -6.19 -22.68
CA SER A 129 23.39 -6.10 -23.96
C SER A 129 24.80 -6.71 -23.92
N SER A 130 25.33 -7.00 -22.73
CA SER A 130 26.63 -7.61 -22.49
C SER A 130 26.53 -8.72 -21.45
N THR A 131 27.62 -9.44 -21.23
CA THR A 131 27.73 -10.47 -20.18
C THR A 131 27.25 -9.92 -18.84
N LEU A 132 26.39 -10.70 -18.18
CA LEU A 132 25.92 -10.40 -16.84
C LEU A 132 27.00 -10.79 -15.83
N VAL A 133 27.31 -9.91 -14.89
CA VAL A 133 28.35 -10.09 -13.88
C VAL A 133 27.85 -9.68 -12.50
N SER A 134 28.38 -10.28 -11.44
CA SER A 134 27.98 -9.97 -10.07
C SER A 134 28.11 -8.46 -9.77
N GLY A 135 27.04 -7.87 -9.24
CA GLY A 135 26.96 -6.44 -8.94
C GLY A 135 26.27 -5.61 -10.01
N ASP A 136 25.96 -6.18 -11.17
CA ASP A 136 25.08 -5.50 -12.13
C ASP A 136 23.73 -5.19 -11.49
N VAL A 137 23.33 -3.92 -11.58
CA VAL A 137 21.99 -3.45 -11.20
C VAL A 137 21.15 -3.41 -12.46
N PHE A 138 20.03 -4.13 -12.49
CA PHE A 138 19.16 -4.16 -13.68
C PHE A 138 17.93 -3.25 -13.57
N THR A 139 17.52 -2.89 -12.36
CA THR A 139 16.43 -1.92 -12.11
C THR A 139 16.60 -1.26 -10.74
N THR A 140 15.97 -0.10 -10.57
CA THR A 140 15.83 0.58 -9.28
C THR A 140 14.35 0.84 -9.01
N LEU A 141 13.80 0.26 -7.95
CA LEU A 141 12.41 0.49 -7.58
C LEU A 141 12.16 1.96 -7.17
N PRO A 142 11.03 2.56 -7.59
CA PRO A 142 10.60 3.85 -7.09
C PRO A 142 10.40 3.85 -5.57
N VAL A 143 10.56 5.00 -4.92
CA VAL A 143 10.58 5.14 -3.45
C VAL A 143 9.42 4.43 -2.75
N GLY A 144 8.20 4.52 -3.29
CA GLY A 144 7.01 3.87 -2.71
C GLY A 144 6.95 2.34 -2.83
N ALA A 145 7.91 1.71 -3.49
CA ALA A 145 7.98 0.26 -3.69
C ALA A 145 9.32 -0.34 -3.21
N ARG A 146 10.16 0.41 -2.51
CA ARG A 146 11.45 -0.09 -2.00
C ARG A 146 11.25 -0.90 -0.71
N PRO A 147 11.99 -2.00 -0.51
CA PRO A 147 11.97 -2.68 0.78
C PRO A 147 12.67 -1.82 1.84
N LEU A 148 12.33 -2.01 3.13
CA LEU A 148 13.02 -1.33 4.24
C LEU A 148 14.40 -1.91 4.55
N ALA A 149 14.63 -3.16 4.14
CA ALA A 149 15.89 -3.87 4.33
C ALA A 149 16.28 -4.59 3.04
N ASP A 150 17.55 -4.99 2.95
CA ASP A 150 18.01 -5.80 1.83
C ASP A 150 17.27 -7.15 1.80
N HIS A 151 16.74 -7.51 0.64
CA HIS A 151 15.98 -8.73 0.43
C HIS A 151 16.71 -9.65 -0.55
N ASP A 152 17.08 -10.82 -0.06
CA ASP A 152 17.65 -11.89 -0.87
C ASP A 152 16.56 -12.65 -1.59
N MET A 153 16.72 -12.82 -2.89
CA MET A 153 15.76 -13.54 -3.72
C MET A 153 16.43 -14.43 -4.76
N VAL A 154 15.74 -15.52 -5.10
CA VAL A 154 16.17 -16.42 -6.17
C VAL A 154 15.62 -15.91 -7.49
N ILE A 155 16.52 -15.69 -8.44
CA ILE A 155 16.21 -15.34 -9.83
C ILE A 155 16.62 -16.49 -10.74
N ALA A 156 15.95 -16.65 -11.87
CA ALA A 156 16.35 -17.64 -12.87
C ALA A 156 17.13 -16.93 -13.98
N GLY A 157 18.00 -17.62 -14.71
CA GLY A 157 18.64 -17.04 -15.88
C GLY A 157 19.30 -18.10 -16.74
N SER A 158 19.73 -17.68 -17.93
CA SER A 158 20.49 -18.57 -18.80
C SER A 158 21.96 -18.61 -18.39
N HIS A 159 22.61 -19.77 -18.54
CA HIS A 159 24.05 -19.92 -18.39
C HIS A 159 24.67 -20.76 -19.52
N GLY A 160 25.99 -20.69 -19.63
CA GLY A 160 26.78 -21.37 -20.66
C GLY A 160 26.84 -20.62 -22.00
N THR A 161 27.67 -21.12 -22.91
CA THR A 161 27.82 -20.57 -24.26
C THR A 161 26.47 -20.66 -24.99
N ALA A 162 25.96 -19.52 -25.47
CA ALA A 162 24.67 -19.37 -26.15
C ALA A 162 23.39 -19.58 -25.30
N GLY A 163 23.46 -19.59 -23.97
CA GLY A 163 22.28 -19.56 -23.10
C GLY A 163 21.40 -20.82 -23.12
N ALA A 164 22.00 -21.97 -23.45
CA ALA A 164 21.30 -23.26 -23.54
C ALA A 164 20.95 -23.89 -22.16
N GLY A 165 21.61 -23.48 -21.08
CA GLY A 165 21.30 -23.93 -19.72
C GLY A 165 20.43 -22.92 -18.97
N ILE A 166 19.52 -23.41 -18.12
CA ILE A 166 18.73 -22.57 -17.19
C ILE A 166 19.19 -22.88 -15.76
N GLY A 167 19.53 -21.83 -15.01
CA GLY A 167 20.01 -21.93 -13.64
C GLY A 167 19.27 -20.98 -12.70
N ALA A 168 19.40 -21.25 -11.40
CA ALA A 168 18.95 -20.37 -10.33
C ALA A 168 20.16 -19.58 -9.81
N PHE A 169 20.01 -18.26 -9.70
CA PHE A 169 21.01 -17.34 -9.19
C PHE A 169 20.44 -16.53 -8.04
N ARG A 170 21.34 -15.91 -7.29
CA ARG A 170 20.96 -14.98 -6.23
C ARG A 170 20.77 -13.59 -6.85
N GLY A 171 19.69 -12.93 -6.48
CA GLY A 171 19.50 -11.51 -6.68
C GLY A 171 19.31 -10.84 -5.32
N ILE A 172 19.79 -9.60 -5.18
CA ILE A 172 19.61 -8.81 -3.96
C ILE A 172 18.83 -7.56 -4.33
N LEU A 173 17.63 -7.41 -3.77
CA LEU A 173 16.92 -6.15 -3.80
C LEU A 173 17.32 -5.33 -2.57
N ARG A 174 18.09 -4.28 -2.78
CA ARG A 174 18.61 -3.40 -1.73
C ARG A 174 17.52 -2.49 -1.16
N ALA A 175 17.71 -2.03 0.07
CA ALA A 175 16.82 -1.03 0.69
C ALA A 175 16.74 0.29 -0.10
N ASN A 176 17.76 0.62 -0.90
CA ASN A 176 17.74 1.78 -1.79
C ASN A 176 16.92 1.55 -3.09
N GLY A 177 16.35 0.36 -3.27
CA GLY A 177 15.56 -0.05 -4.42
C GLY A 177 16.34 -0.72 -5.54
N ASN A 178 17.67 -0.75 -5.50
CA ASN A 178 18.48 -1.40 -6.53
C ASN A 178 18.31 -2.91 -6.48
N PHE A 179 17.98 -3.51 -7.62
CA PHE A 179 17.96 -4.96 -7.76
C PHE A 179 19.22 -5.43 -8.49
N GLU A 180 20.08 -6.12 -7.75
CA GLU A 180 21.40 -6.56 -8.15
C GLU A 180 21.42 -8.03 -8.51
N TYR A 181 22.12 -8.38 -9.58
CA TYR A 181 22.53 -9.75 -9.85
C TYR A 181 23.72 -10.14 -8.97
N ARG A 182 23.66 -11.32 -8.34
CA ARG A 182 24.73 -11.89 -7.51
C ARG A 182 24.97 -13.33 -7.92
N GLY A 183 25.87 -13.52 -8.87
CA GLY A 183 26.22 -14.84 -9.34
C GLY A 183 27.47 -14.83 -10.22
N PRO A 184 27.84 -15.99 -10.77
CA PRO A 184 28.93 -16.08 -11.73
C PRO A 184 28.63 -15.27 -12.99
N SER A 185 29.66 -15.01 -13.81
CA SER A 185 29.43 -14.44 -15.13
C SER A 185 28.63 -15.41 -15.99
N VAL A 186 27.49 -14.97 -16.52
CA VAL A 186 26.57 -15.79 -17.32
C VAL A 186 26.12 -15.08 -18.58
N SER A 187 25.34 -15.76 -19.42
CA SER A 187 24.71 -15.14 -20.59
C SER A 187 23.74 -14.03 -20.19
N THR A 188 23.14 -13.40 -21.19
CA THR A 188 22.50 -12.08 -21.03
C THR A 188 21.10 -12.10 -20.41
N ILE A 189 20.42 -13.26 -20.34
CA ILE A 189 18.99 -13.33 -19.98
C ILE A 189 18.80 -13.74 -18.52
N VAL A 190 17.95 -13.00 -17.82
CA VAL A 190 17.50 -13.27 -16.46
C VAL A 190 15.98 -13.13 -16.37
N SER A 191 15.36 -13.94 -15.53
CA SER A 191 13.94 -13.93 -15.20
C SER A 191 13.78 -13.72 -13.71
N ILE A 192 12.94 -12.75 -13.34
CA ILE A 192 12.38 -12.59 -12.02
C ILE A 192 11.16 -13.51 -11.97
N PRO A 193 11.23 -14.67 -11.27
CA PRO A 193 10.02 -15.44 -11.02
C PRO A 193 9.01 -14.55 -10.27
N PRO A 194 7.71 -14.88 -10.26
CA PRO A 194 6.76 -14.14 -9.43
C PRO A 194 7.23 -14.10 -7.97
N THR A 195 7.69 -12.94 -7.51
CA THR A 195 8.24 -12.72 -6.17
C THR A 195 7.40 -11.70 -5.43
N ILE A 196 7.30 -11.87 -4.11
CA ILE A 196 6.58 -10.97 -3.22
C ILE A 196 7.49 -10.65 -2.05
N PHE A 197 7.55 -9.38 -1.66
CA PHE A 197 8.19 -8.95 -0.42
C PHE A 197 7.34 -7.90 0.31
N TRP A 198 7.60 -7.72 1.59
CA TRP A 198 6.89 -6.77 2.46
C TRP A 198 7.60 -5.42 2.50
N LEU A 199 6.81 -4.35 2.59
CA LEU A 199 7.28 -2.98 2.81
C LEU A 199 7.56 -2.66 4.29
N THR A 200 7.37 -3.62 5.21
CA THR A 200 7.55 -3.47 6.66
C THR A 200 8.39 -4.58 7.27
#